data_AF-A0A6G0SYH6-F1
#
_entry.id   AF-A0A6G0SYH6-F1
#
_cell.length_a   1.000
_cell.length_b   1.000
_cell.length_c   1.000
_cell.angle_alpha   90.00
_cell.angle_beta   90.00
_cell.angle_gamma   90.00
#
_symmetry.space_group_name_H-M   'P 1'
#
loop_
_entity.id
_entity.type
_entity.pdbx_description
1 polymer ?
#
loop_
_entity_poly.entity_id
_entity_poly.type
_entity_poly.pdbx_seq_one_letter_code
_entity_poly.pdbx_strand_id
1 'polypeptide(L)'
;MSIKSFDDLLEQIKQEIVANENAIRYCISPEEKLIITLRYLASGCSISELHYEYLMGKSTAAALIHQVCKVIWRKLKNIVMSQPTKEKWLEISKGFEQNAKFPNCIRALDGKHIRLIHPQNSGSLYYNYKHFFSLVLMALCDSNYCFIWLIEKTLNIPEPRSIIDNDEIKLPYVIVADEAFGMLENLMRPFGGNLLSHEKKIYNYRHTLARRYIECTFGIMSNKWRILHRPLDVNIEFAQDIVKAICVLHNYVRIRDGNSYEETLFTAPLSNLTSSTTERAIRVAENVRVKFMNYFNNEGSIEWQNRMI
;
A
#
# COMPACT_ATOMS: atom_id res chain seq x y z
N MET A 1 16.80 -3.15 6.34
CA MET A 1 16.70 -4.62 6.24
C MET A 1 17.82 -5.18 7.09
N SER A 2 17.53 -6.11 7.99
CA SER A 2 18.56 -6.79 8.78
C SER A 2 19.42 -7.70 7.89
N ILE A 3 20.65 -8.01 8.33
CA ILE A 3 21.55 -8.93 7.63
C ILE A 3 20.87 -10.30 7.44
N LYS A 4 20.23 -10.81 8.49
CA LYS A 4 19.47 -12.07 8.44
C LYS A 4 18.36 -12.06 7.37
N SER A 5 17.62 -10.96 7.26
CA SER A 5 16.58 -10.84 6.23
C SER A 5 17.16 -10.75 4.82
N PHE A 6 18.35 -10.17 4.66
CA PHE A 6 19.10 -10.15 3.40
C PHE A 6 19.55 -11.57 3.01
N ASP A 7 20.18 -12.31 3.90
CA ASP A 7 20.69 -13.65 3.63
C ASP A 7 19.55 -14.61 3.23
N ASP A 8 18.44 -14.57 3.97
CA ASP A 8 17.27 -15.39 3.67
C ASP A 8 16.57 -14.98 2.36
N LEU A 9 16.64 -13.69 2.00
CA LEU A 9 16.13 -13.22 0.70
C LEU A 9 17.01 -13.74 -0.42
N LEU A 10 18.33 -13.63 -0.26
CA LEU A 10 19.31 -14.11 -1.21
C LEU A 10 19.09 -15.61 -1.48
N GLU A 11 18.97 -16.42 -0.44
CA GLU A 11 18.75 -17.87 -0.57
C GLU A 11 17.51 -18.21 -1.41
N GLN A 12 16.42 -17.45 -1.26
CA GLN A 12 15.18 -17.66 -2.01
C GLN A 12 15.27 -17.30 -3.50
N ILE A 13 16.11 -16.33 -3.85
CA ILE A 13 16.21 -15.81 -5.22
C ILE A 13 17.46 -16.29 -5.96
N LYS A 14 18.48 -16.77 -5.25
CA LYS A 14 19.83 -17.07 -5.75
C LYS A 14 19.79 -17.88 -7.03
N GLN A 15 19.06 -19.00 -7.03
CA GLN A 15 18.96 -19.92 -8.17
C GLN A 15 18.49 -19.25 -9.48
N GLU A 16 17.70 -18.18 -9.39
CA GLU A 16 17.14 -17.50 -10.58
C GLU A 16 17.95 -16.28 -11.02
N ILE A 17 18.92 -15.87 -10.21
CA ILE A 17 19.83 -14.76 -10.51
C ILE A 17 21.27 -15.21 -10.73
N VAL A 18 21.59 -16.51 -10.58
CA VAL A 18 22.90 -17.07 -10.98
C VAL A 18 23.11 -16.83 -12.48
N ALA A 19 24.34 -16.46 -12.85
CA ALA A 19 24.72 -16.36 -14.25
C ALA A 19 24.94 -17.76 -14.86
N ASN A 20 24.95 -17.84 -16.19
CA ASN A 20 25.22 -19.09 -16.88
C ASN A 20 26.66 -19.56 -16.56
N GLU A 21 26.80 -20.76 -16.02
CA GLU A 21 28.10 -21.37 -15.67
C GLU A 21 29.02 -21.54 -16.88
N ASN A 22 28.47 -21.54 -18.10
CA ASN A 22 29.22 -21.64 -19.36
C ASN A 22 29.72 -20.28 -19.88
N ALA A 23 29.61 -19.20 -19.11
CA ALA A 23 30.07 -17.88 -19.53
C ALA A 23 31.60 -17.79 -19.57
N ILE A 24 32.14 -17.34 -20.70
CA ILE A 24 33.58 -17.15 -20.92
C ILE A 24 34.15 -15.99 -20.06
N ARG A 25 33.28 -15.10 -19.56
CA ARG A 25 33.65 -13.91 -18.78
C ARG A 25 33.21 -14.06 -17.32
N TYR A 26 33.95 -13.41 -16.43
CA TYR A 26 33.56 -13.25 -15.03
C TYR A 26 32.14 -12.70 -14.94
N CYS A 27 31.29 -13.40 -14.19
CA CYS A 27 29.90 -13.05 -14.00
C CYS A 27 29.68 -12.45 -12.62
N ILE A 28 28.86 -11.40 -12.57
CA ILE A 28 28.45 -10.76 -11.31
C ILE A 28 27.75 -11.80 -10.44
N SER A 29 28.19 -11.93 -9.19
CA SER A 29 27.63 -12.90 -8.25
C SER A 29 26.18 -12.59 -7.87
N PRO A 30 25.35 -13.58 -7.52
CA PRO A 30 24.01 -13.37 -6.98
C PRO A 30 23.94 -12.33 -5.84
N GLU A 31 24.93 -12.40 -4.94
CA GLU A 31 25.14 -11.51 -3.81
C GLU A 31 25.27 -10.05 -4.29
N GLU A 32 26.18 -9.79 -5.23
CA GLU A 32 26.39 -8.46 -5.82
C GLU A 32 25.17 -7.97 -6.59
N LYS A 33 24.49 -8.84 -7.34
CA LYS A 33 23.26 -8.47 -8.06
C LYS A 33 22.18 -7.97 -7.11
N LEU A 34 21.98 -8.68 -5.98
CA LEU A 34 21.01 -8.27 -4.97
C LEU A 34 21.43 -6.97 -4.28
N ILE A 35 22.71 -6.81 -3.94
CA ILE A 35 23.24 -5.59 -3.32
C ILE A 35 23.04 -4.37 -4.22
N ILE A 36 23.42 -4.46 -5.50
CA ILE A 36 23.27 -3.36 -6.47
C ILE A 36 21.79 -2.97 -6.60
N THR A 37 20.90 -3.96 -6.66
CA THR A 37 19.46 -3.72 -6.75
C THR A 37 18.92 -3.05 -5.49
N LEU A 38 19.21 -3.57 -4.31
CA LEU A 38 18.77 -2.96 -3.05
C LEU A 38 19.36 -1.56 -2.86
N ARG A 39 20.61 -1.35 -3.26
CA ARG A 39 21.25 -0.04 -3.26
C ARG A 39 20.47 0.94 -4.13
N TYR A 40 20.15 0.57 -5.37
CA TYR A 40 19.34 1.39 -6.28
C TYR A 40 17.99 1.79 -5.66
N LEU A 41 17.27 0.81 -5.10
CA LEU A 41 15.94 1.01 -4.53
C LEU A 41 15.96 1.86 -3.24
N ALA A 42 16.94 1.60 -2.36
CA ALA A 42 17.00 2.22 -1.04
C ALA A 42 17.61 3.62 -1.06
N SER A 43 18.66 3.87 -1.86
CA SER A 43 19.32 5.18 -1.90
C SER A 43 18.63 6.16 -2.85
N GLY A 44 17.96 5.65 -3.89
CA GLY A 44 17.45 6.47 -4.98
C GLY A 44 18.54 6.99 -5.91
N CYS A 45 19.74 6.38 -5.92
CA CYS A 45 20.80 6.72 -6.86
C CYS A 45 20.37 6.53 -8.32
N SER A 46 21.06 7.19 -9.25
CA SER A 46 20.85 6.98 -10.68
C SER A 46 21.61 5.75 -11.19
N ILE A 47 21.18 5.19 -12.33
CA ILE A 47 21.92 4.09 -12.99
C ILE A 47 23.32 4.58 -13.42
N SER A 48 23.46 5.87 -13.71
CA SER A 48 24.77 6.48 -14.01
C SER A 48 25.71 6.47 -12.81
N GLU A 49 25.20 6.70 -11.60
CA GLU A 49 26.02 6.63 -10.37
C GLU A 49 26.45 5.19 -10.10
N LEU A 50 25.55 4.22 -10.23
CA LEU A 50 25.87 2.80 -10.09
C LEU A 50 26.92 2.34 -11.11
N HIS A 51 26.88 2.86 -12.34
CA HIS A 51 27.87 2.57 -13.37
C HIS A 51 29.29 2.94 -12.91
N TYR A 52 29.47 4.11 -12.29
CA TYR A 52 30.77 4.53 -11.78
C TYR A 52 31.17 3.80 -10.49
N GLU A 53 30.23 3.59 -9.56
CA GLU A 53 30.48 2.95 -8.26
C GLU A 53 30.86 1.46 -8.40
N TYR A 54 30.19 0.75 -9.31
CA TYR A 54 30.39 -0.70 -9.52
C TYR A 54 31.16 -1.04 -10.80
N LEU A 55 31.70 -0.03 -11.50
CA LEU A 55 32.49 -0.19 -12.73
C LEU A 55 31.78 -1.06 -13.80
N MET A 56 30.46 -0.91 -13.92
CA MET A 56 29.62 -1.78 -14.75
C MET A 56 28.86 -0.98 -15.81
N GLY A 57 28.71 -1.50 -17.03
CA GLY A 57 27.97 -0.79 -18.09
C GLY A 57 26.54 -0.41 -17.67
N LYS A 58 26.06 0.78 -18.05
CA LYS A 58 24.71 1.27 -17.68
C LYS A 58 23.59 0.33 -18.11
N SER A 59 23.70 -0.25 -19.31
CA SER A 59 22.75 -1.25 -19.82
C SER A 59 22.78 -2.53 -18.98
N THR A 60 23.96 -2.99 -18.55
CA THR A 60 24.13 -4.13 -17.66
C THR A 60 23.50 -3.87 -16.30
N ALA A 61 23.72 -2.69 -15.71
CA ALA A 61 23.11 -2.30 -14.44
C ALA A 61 21.58 -2.27 -14.54
N ALA A 62 21.04 -1.63 -15.58
CA ALA A 62 19.60 -1.57 -15.81
C ALA A 62 18.98 -2.97 -15.96
N ALA A 63 19.57 -3.83 -16.80
CA ALA A 63 19.09 -5.18 -17.05
C ALA A 63 19.14 -6.06 -15.79
N LEU A 64 20.22 -5.96 -15.02
CA LEU A 64 20.39 -6.65 -13.74
C LEU A 64 19.31 -6.23 -12.75
N ILE A 65 19.14 -4.93 -12.51
CA ILE A 65 18.15 -4.41 -11.56
C ILE A 65 16.75 -4.83 -11.99
N HIS A 66 16.42 -4.75 -13.29
CA HIS A 66 15.13 -5.17 -13.82
C HIS A 66 14.89 -6.67 -13.60
N GLN A 67 15.88 -7.52 -13.87
CA GLN A 67 15.82 -8.96 -13.63
C GLN A 67 15.57 -9.26 -12.14
N VAL A 68 16.35 -8.66 -11.25
CA VAL A 68 16.24 -8.92 -9.80
C VAL A 68 14.88 -8.44 -9.28
N CYS A 69 14.36 -7.29 -9.71
CA CYS A 69 13.00 -6.84 -9.36
C CYS A 69 11.93 -7.86 -9.77
N LYS A 70 12.01 -8.42 -11.00
CA LYS A 70 11.08 -9.46 -11.48
C LYS A 70 11.15 -10.72 -10.62
N VAL A 71 12.35 -11.18 -10.28
CA VAL A 71 12.55 -12.38 -9.45
C VAL A 71 12.02 -12.15 -8.03
N ILE A 72 12.33 -11.02 -7.40
CA ILE A 72 11.84 -10.64 -6.06
C ILE A 72 10.31 -10.67 -6.03
N TRP A 73 9.66 -10.05 -7.00
CA TRP A 73 8.20 -10.09 -7.11
C TRP A 73 7.67 -11.51 -7.22
N ARG A 74 8.23 -12.31 -8.14
CA ARG A 74 7.76 -13.69 -8.39
C ARG A 74 7.87 -14.58 -7.16
N LYS A 75 8.99 -14.51 -6.44
CA LYS A 75 9.26 -15.35 -5.27
C LYS A 75 8.49 -14.89 -4.03
N LEU A 76 8.49 -13.59 -3.74
CA LEU A 76 7.97 -13.10 -2.46
C LEU A 76 6.47 -12.85 -2.46
N LYS A 77 5.84 -12.52 -3.60
CA LYS A 77 4.43 -12.06 -3.62
C LYS A 77 3.47 -13.00 -2.87
N ASN A 78 3.61 -14.31 -3.05
CA ASN A 78 2.71 -15.29 -2.44
C ASN A 78 3.08 -15.57 -0.97
N ILE A 79 4.30 -15.25 -0.56
CA ILE A 79 4.80 -15.43 0.81
C ILE A 79 4.30 -14.29 1.70
N VAL A 80 4.41 -13.05 1.21
CA VAL A 80 4.19 -11.84 2.02
C VAL A 80 2.88 -11.11 1.70
N MET A 81 2.15 -11.52 0.66
CA MET A 81 0.84 -10.99 0.28
C MET A 81 -0.15 -12.11 -0.03
N SER A 82 -0.12 -13.18 0.77
CA SER A 82 -1.08 -14.27 0.66
C SER A 82 -2.51 -13.80 0.94
N GLN A 83 -3.49 -14.53 0.39
CA GLN A 83 -4.88 -14.23 0.65
C GLN A 83 -5.19 -14.47 2.14
N PRO A 84 -5.79 -13.50 2.86
CA PRO A 84 -6.01 -13.65 4.30
C PRO A 84 -7.06 -14.72 4.59
N THR A 85 -6.80 -15.53 5.62
CA THR A 85 -7.80 -16.45 6.19
C THR A 85 -8.84 -15.68 7.01
N LYS A 86 -9.95 -16.33 7.37
CA LYS A 86 -11.00 -15.72 8.21
C LYS A 86 -10.44 -15.23 9.56
N GLU A 87 -9.53 -16.00 10.16
CA GLU A 87 -8.86 -15.65 11.40
C GLU A 87 -8.00 -14.40 11.23
N LYS A 88 -7.28 -14.29 10.10
CA LYS A 88 -6.46 -13.12 9.79
C LYS A 88 -7.30 -11.88 9.53
N TRP A 89 -8.48 -12.02 8.92
CA TRP A 89 -9.45 -10.92 8.78
C TRP A 89 -9.92 -10.41 10.13
N LEU A 90 -10.23 -11.31 11.07
CA LEU A 90 -10.63 -10.96 12.43
C LEU A 90 -9.50 -10.28 13.22
N GLU A 91 -8.27 -10.77 13.10
CA GLU A 91 -7.09 -10.16 13.72
C GLU A 91 -6.92 -8.71 13.24
N ILE A 92 -7.03 -8.48 11.93
CA ILE A 92 -6.83 -7.14 11.36
C ILE A 92 -7.97 -6.20 11.76
N SER A 93 -9.20 -6.70 11.74
CA SER A 93 -10.35 -5.93 12.22
C SER A 93 -10.14 -5.46 13.66
N LYS A 94 -9.68 -6.34 14.55
CA LYS A 94 -9.34 -5.97 15.93
C LYS A 94 -8.22 -4.93 15.99
N GLY A 95 -7.22 -5.03 15.10
CA GLY A 95 -6.16 -4.04 15.00
C GLY A 95 -6.66 -2.63 14.63
N PHE A 96 -7.57 -2.51 13.67
CA PHE A 96 -8.20 -1.23 13.34
C PHE A 96 -9.13 -0.73 14.46
N GLU A 97 -9.86 -1.62 15.10
CA GLU A 97 -10.72 -1.28 16.24
C GLU A 97 -9.91 -0.72 17.42
N GLN A 98 -8.81 -1.38 17.78
CA GLN A 98 -7.97 -0.97 18.90
C GLN A 98 -7.26 0.35 18.64
N ASN A 99 -6.70 0.53 17.44
CA ASN A 99 -5.81 1.65 17.14
C ASN A 99 -6.50 2.82 16.42
N ALA A 100 -7.31 2.55 15.40
CA ALA A 100 -8.05 3.57 14.65
C ALA A 100 -9.43 3.85 15.25
N LYS A 101 -9.88 3.06 16.23
CA LYS A 101 -11.23 3.12 16.82
C LYS A 101 -12.32 2.96 15.75
N PHE A 102 -12.05 2.11 14.78
CA PHE A 102 -12.97 1.78 13.70
C PHE A 102 -13.23 0.26 13.70
N PRO A 103 -14.33 -0.21 14.32
CA PRO A 103 -14.65 -1.63 14.41
C PRO A 103 -15.04 -2.17 13.03
N ASN A 104 -14.85 -3.48 12.83
CA ASN A 104 -15.14 -4.17 11.57
C ASN A 104 -14.44 -3.56 10.32
N CYS A 105 -13.49 -2.63 10.49
CA CYS A 105 -12.64 -2.18 9.39
C CYS A 105 -11.57 -3.22 9.12
N ILE A 106 -11.58 -3.78 7.92
CA ILE A 106 -10.63 -4.81 7.53
C ILE A 106 -9.45 -4.23 6.74
N ARG A 107 -9.61 -3.13 6.00
CA ARG A 107 -8.51 -2.55 5.20
C ARG A 107 -8.69 -1.06 5.01
N ALA A 108 -7.59 -0.39 4.68
CA ALA A 108 -7.62 0.93 4.06
C ALA A 108 -7.12 0.86 2.61
N LEU A 109 -7.85 1.50 1.70
CA LEU A 109 -7.57 1.58 0.26
C LEU A 109 -7.20 3.02 -0.10
N ASP A 110 -6.12 3.19 -0.85
CA ASP A 110 -5.78 4.47 -1.43
C ASP A 110 -4.87 4.32 -2.67
N GLY A 111 -4.78 5.37 -3.47
CA GLY A 111 -3.92 5.48 -4.65
C GLY A 111 -2.70 6.36 -4.41
N LYS A 112 -1.51 5.88 -4.79
CA LYS A 112 -0.27 6.66 -4.77
C LYS A 112 0.26 6.93 -6.17
N HIS A 113 0.52 8.19 -6.50
CA HIS A 113 1.23 8.56 -7.71
C HIS A 113 2.74 8.35 -7.55
N ILE A 114 3.31 7.45 -8.35
CA ILE A 114 4.75 7.23 -8.49
C ILE A 114 5.24 8.05 -9.68
N ARG A 115 6.16 8.99 -9.44
CA ARG A 115 6.63 9.93 -10.47
C ARG A 115 7.43 9.22 -11.54
N LEU A 116 7.22 9.61 -12.79
CA LEU A 116 7.96 9.16 -13.97
C LEU A 116 8.65 10.35 -14.65
N ILE A 117 9.78 10.11 -15.28
CA ILE A 117 10.23 10.95 -16.40
C ILE A 117 9.27 10.73 -17.58
N HIS A 118 9.02 11.79 -18.36
CA HIS A 118 8.10 11.75 -19.49
C HIS A 118 8.34 10.51 -20.38
N PRO A 119 7.42 9.54 -20.40
CA PRO A 119 7.58 8.34 -21.20
C PRO A 119 7.46 8.70 -22.68
N GLN A 120 8.44 8.30 -23.48
CA GLN A 120 8.43 8.55 -24.92
C GLN A 120 7.15 7.99 -25.56
N ASN A 121 6.57 8.74 -26.50
CA ASN A 121 5.38 8.36 -27.27
C ASN A 121 4.13 8.07 -26.41
N SER A 122 4.04 8.56 -25.18
CA SER A 122 2.88 8.32 -24.30
C SER A 122 1.79 9.39 -24.35
N GLY A 123 2.07 10.54 -24.98
CA GLY A 123 1.15 11.68 -24.99
C GLY A 123 0.78 12.08 -23.56
N SER A 124 -0.51 12.17 -23.26
CA SER A 124 -1.02 12.48 -21.91
C SER A 124 -1.38 11.26 -21.07
N LEU A 125 -1.12 10.02 -21.53
CA LEU A 125 -1.59 8.79 -20.89
C LEU A 125 -1.15 8.65 -19.42
N TYR A 126 0.06 9.11 -19.10
CA TYR A 126 0.60 9.11 -17.74
C TYR A 126 0.60 10.49 -17.09
N TYR A 127 0.08 11.52 -17.76
CA TYR A 127 0.05 12.89 -17.25
C TYR A 127 -1.13 13.07 -16.31
N ASN A 128 -0.85 13.40 -15.05
CA ASN A 128 -1.88 13.53 -14.02
C ASN A 128 -2.33 14.98 -13.82
N TYR A 129 -3.40 15.15 -13.03
CA TYR A 129 -3.97 16.46 -12.69
C TYR A 129 -3.03 17.36 -11.88
N LYS A 130 -1.96 16.80 -11.29
CA LYS A 130 -0.91 17.54 -10.57
C LYS A 130 0.23 17.99 -11.49
N HIS A 131 0.02 17.94 -12.80
CA HIS A 131 0.95 18.41 -13.83
C HIS A 131 2.29 17.65 -13.91
N PHE A 132 2.31 16.36 -13.60
CA PHE A 132 3.48 15.50 -13.81
C PHE A 132 3.12 14.11 -14.33
N PHE A 133 4.10 13.40 -14.90
CA PHE A 133 3.92 12.01 -15.36
C PHE A 133 4.02 11.02 -14.20
N SER A 134 3.10 10.05 -14.12
CA SER A 134 3.08 9.09 -13.01
C SER A 134 2.44 7.75 -13.33
N LEU A 135 2.90 6.70 -12.64
CA LEU A 135 2.14 5.47 -12.45
C LEU A 135 1.26 5.60 -11.21
N VAL A 136 0.01 5.16 -11.29
CA VAL A 136 -0.87 5.09 -10.12
C VAL A 136 -0.75 3.69 -9.51
N LEU A 137 -0.21 3.62 -8.29
CA LEU A 137 -0.24 2.43 -7.46
C LEU A 137 -1.53 2.43 -6.64
N MET A 138 -2.43 1.51 -6.93
CA MET A 138 -3.61 1.25 -6.10
C MET A 138 -3.27 0.16 -5.07
N ALA A 139 -3.41 0.43 -3.78
CA ALA A 139 -3.03 -0.54 -2.77
C ALA A 139 -3.99 -0.58 -1.56
N LEU A 140 -4.20 -1.79 -1.05
CA LEU A 140 -4.83 -2.03 0.24
C LEU A 140 -3.74 -2.24 1.30
N CYS A 141 -3.97 -1.77 2.52
CA CYS A 141 -3.17 -2.15 3.67
C CYS A 141 -4.01 -2.71 4.81
N ASP A 142 -3.35 -3.50 5.66
CA ASP A 142 -3.88 -3.95 6.94
C ASP A 142 -3.50 -3.01 8.11
N SER A 143 -3.93 -3.37 9.32
CA SER A 143 -3.63 -2.65 10.56
C SER A 143 -2.17 -2.77 11.01
N ASN A 144 -1.35 -3.57 10.30
CA ASN A 144 0.09 -3.71 10.51
C ASN A 144 0.89 -2.99 9.43
N TYR A 145 0.23 -2.14 8.62
CA TYR A 145 0.80 -1.41 7.49
C TYR A 145 1.48 -2.33 6.46
N CYS A 146 1.00 -3.57 6.31
CA CYS A 146 1.40 -4.46 5.24
C CYS A 146 0.44 -4.29 4.06
N PHE A 147 0.98 -4.25 2.84
CA PHE A 147 0.18 -4.23 1.62
C PHE A 147 -0.45 -5.58 1.37
N ILE A 148 -1.59 -5.60 0.68
CA ILE A 148 -2.24 -6.85 0.30
C ILE A 148 -2.51 -6.84 -1.19
N TRP A 149 -2.11 -7.94 -1.82
CA TRP A 149 -2.34 -8.16 -3.24
C TRP A 149 -3.76 -8.68 -3.46
N LEU A 150 -4.53 -8.00 -4.30
CA LEU A 150 -5.82 -8.49 -4.76
C LEU A 150 -5.57 -9.41 -5.96
N ILE A 151 -5.57 -10.72 -5.72
CA ILE A 151 -5.39 -11.72 -6.78
C ILE A 151 -6.64 -11.80 -7.67
N GLU A 152 -7.83 -11.50 -7.14
CA GLU A 152 -9.10 -11.71 -7.84
C GLU A 152 -10.10 -10.58 -7.55
N LYS A 153 -11.05 -10.39 -8.47
CA LYS A 153 -12.18 -9.45 -8.33
C LYS A 153 -13.18 -9.86 -7.23
N THR A 154 -12.88 -10.91 -6.47
CA THR A 154 -13.70 -11.47 -5.39
C THR A 154 -12.93 -11.40 -4.07
N LEU A 155 -13.41 -10.56 -3.16
CA LEU A 155 -12.95 -10.56 -1.78
C LEU A 155 -13.78 -11.60 -1.01
N ASN A 156 -13.15 -12.64 -0.47
CA ASN A 156 -13.78 -13.56 0.50
C ASN A 156 -13.92 -12.84 1.86
N ILE A 157 -14.79 -11.84 1.92
CA ILE A 157 -15.08 -11.07 3.13
C ILE A 157 -15.88 -11.96 4.08
N PRO A 158 -15.52 -12.05 5.37
CA PRO A 158 -16.32 -12.78 6.35
C PRO A 158 -17.72 -12.16 6.52
N GLU A 159 -18.68 -12.98 6.96
CA GLU A 159 -20.04 -12.52 7.27
C GLU A 159 -20.04 -11.39 8.31
N PRO A 160 -20.96 -10.42 8.23
CA PRO A 160 -21.11 -9.34 9.21
C PRO A 160 -21.13 -9.85 10.66
N ARG A 161 -20.44 -9.16 11.56
CA ARG A 161 -20.35 -9.51 12.99
C ARG A 161 -21.05 -8.47 13.85
N SER A 162 -21.88 -8.93 14.80
CA SER A 162 -22.41 -8.11 15.89
C SER A 162 -21.27 -7.62 16.78
N ILE A 163 -21.15 -6.30 16.98
CA ILE A 163 -20.09 -5.70 17.81
C ILE A 163 -20.48 -5.77 19.30
N ILE A 164 -21.77 -5.89 19.59
CA ILE A 164 -22.34 -5.96 20.94
C ILE A 164 -23.01 -7.34 21.08
N ASP A 165 -22.90 -7.94 22.27
CA ASP A 165 -23.51 -9.24 22.60
C ASP A 165 -25.06 -9.23 22.58
N ASN A 166 -25.68 -8.08 22.31
CA ASN A 166 -27.09 -7.95 21.94
C ASN A 166 -27.21 -7.87 20.42
N ASP A 167 -27.89 -8.84 19.82
CA ASP A 167 -28.03 -9.11 18.38
C ASP A 167 -28.68 -7.99 17.52
N GLU A 168 -28.92 -6.79 18.06
CA GLU A 168 -29.67 -5.72 17.40
C GLU A 168 -28.84 -4.91 16.38
N ILE A 169 -27.53 -4.73 16.57
CA ILE A 169 -26.68 -3.91 15.67
C ILE A 169 -25.59 -4.76 15.01
N LYS A 170 -25.90 -5.21 13.78
CA LYS A 170 -24.95 -5.92 12.89
C LYS A 170 -24.27 -4.92 11.96
N LEU A 171 -22.99 -4.62 12.21
CA LEU A 171 -22.16 -3.83 11.29
C LEU A 171 -21.36 -4.78 10.38
N PRO A 172 -21.39 -4.57 9.05
CA PRO A 172 -20.62 -5.39 8.12
C PRO A 172 -19.12 -5.09 8.21
N TYR A 173 -18.31 -6.01 7.68
CA TYR A 173 -16.89 -5.77 7.48
C TYR A 173 -16.65 -4.85 6.29
N VAL A 174 -15.90 -3.78 6.51
CA VAL A 174 -15.72 -2.71 5.53
C VAL A 174 -14.26 -2.39 5.25
N ILE A 175 -14.01 -1.93 4.03
CA ILE A 175 -12.77 -1.31 3.59
C ILE A 175 -13.01 0.20 3.60
N VAL A 176 -12.12 0.98 4.20
CA VAL A 176 -12.18 2.43 4.13
C VAL A 176 -11.39 2.93 2.93
N ALA A 177 -11.93 3.90 2.21
CA ALA A 177 -11.29 4.50 1.03
C ALA A 177 -11.56 6.00 0.95
N ASP A 178 -10.78 6.67 0.11
CA ASP A 178 -10.98 8.08 -0.20
C ASP A 178 -12.31 8.33 -0.97
N GLU A 179 -12.76 9.58 -1.01
CA GLU A 179 -13.98 9.99 -1.70
C GLU A 179 -13.92 9.74 -3.22
N ALA A 180 -12.71 9.75 -3.81
CA ALA A 180 -12.48 9.48 -5.22
C ALA A 180 -12.90 8.07 -5.67
N PHE A 181 -13.11 7.15 -4.72
CA PHE A 181 -13.56 5.80 -5.01
C PHE A 181 -15.09 5.71 -5.08
N GLY A 182 -15.59 4.93 -6.04
CA GLY A 182 -17.01 4.61 -6.14
C GLY A 182 -17.48 3.88 -4.88
N MET A 183 -18.61 4.29 -4.32
CA MET A 183 -19.14 3.68 -3.10
C MET A 183 -19.68 2.27 -3.39
N LEU A 184 -19.25 1.29 -2.59
CA LEU A 184 -19.72 -0.11 -2.64
C LEU A 184 -20.17 -0.54 -1.23
N GLU A 185 -20.92 -1.63 -1.14
CA GLU A 185 -21.45 -2.15 0.13
C GLU A 185 -20.38 -2.31 1.22
N ASN A 186 -19.21 -2.83 0.82
CA ASN A 186 -18.07 -3.04 1.71
C ASN A 186 -16.97 -1.98 1.52
N LEU A 187 -17.24 -0.87 0.83
CA LEU A 187 -16.28 0.22 0.59
C LEU A 187 -16.83 1.56 1.09
N MET A 188 -16.29 2.01 2.22
CA MET A 188 -16.76 3.19 2.96
C MET A 188 -15.93 4.43 2.61
N ARG A 189 -16.64 5.53 2.35
CA ARG A 189 -16.07 6.87 2.05
C ARG A 189 -16.57 7.91 3.06
N PRO A 190 -15.83 9.01 3.29
CA PRO A 190 -16.31 10.10 4.14
C PRO A 190 -17.64 10.69 3.62
N PHE A 191 -18.40 11.33 4.49
CA PHE A 191 -19.49 12.20 4.10
C PHE A 191 -18.91 13.44 3.41
N GLY A 192 -19.30 13.66 2.14
CA GLY A 192 -18.94 14.87 1.40
C GLY A 192 -19.83 16.07 1.75
N GLY A 193 -19.37 17.26 1.40
CA GLY A 193 -20.07 18.54 1.59
C GLY A 193 -19.43 19.45 2.63
N ASN A 194 -19.66 20.76 2.50
CA ASN A 194 -19.00 21.79 3.33
C ASN A 194 -19.67 22.01 4.69
N LEU A 195 -20.96 21.67 4.82
CA LEU A 195 -21.76 21.87 6.03
C LEU A 195 -22.23 20.51 6.56
N LEU A 196 -21.32 19.82 7.25
CA LEU A 196 -21.60 18.53 7.86
C LEU A 196 -22.19 18.72 9.27
N SER A 197 -23.22 17.92 9.59
CA SER A 197 -23.71 17.81 10.95
C SER A 197 -22.63 17.27 11.88
N HIS A 198 -22.75 17.54 13.17
CA HIS A 198 -21.80 17.07 14.19
C HIS A 198 -21.56 15.55 14.10
N GLU A 199 -22.63 14.78 13.92
CA GLU A 199 -22.60 13.32 13.80
C GLU A 199 -21.79 12.84 12.58
N LYS A 200 -21.94 13.53 11.44
CA LYS A 200 -21.19 13.23 10.21
C LYS A 200 -19.72 13.59 10.37
N LYS A 201 -19.40 14.66 11.10
CA LYS A 201 -18.01 15.01 11.42
C LYS A 201 -17.35 13.97 12.31
N ILE A 202 -18.07 13.42 13.31
CA ILE A 202 -17.59 12.30 14.14
C ILE A 202 -17.23 11.11 13.27
N TYR A 203 -18.11 10.71 12.35
CA TYR A 203 -17.83 9.64 11.41
C TYR A 203 -16.59 9.93 10.54
N ASN A 204 -16.51 11.12 9.92
CA ASN A 204 -15.38 11.48 9.06
C ASN A 204 -14.05 11.48 9.80
N TYR A 205 -14.06 11.91 11.06
CA TYR A 205 -12.88 11.86 11.90
C TYR A 205 -12.43 10.41 12.16
N ARG A 206 -13.35 9.50 12.53
CA ARG A 206 -13.07 8.05 12.67
C ARG A 206 -12.56 7.42 11.39
N HIS A 207 -13.21 7.74 10.27
CA HIS A 207 -12.84 7.28 8.94
C HIS A 207 -11.40 7.71 8.59
N THR A 208 -11.04 8.96 8.89
CA THR A 208 -9.69 9.49 8.69
C THR A 208 -8.65 8.72 9.50
N LEU A 209 -8.95 8.35 10.75
CA LEU A 209 -8.03 7.54 11.57
C LEU A 209 -7.75 6.17 10.93
N ALA A 210 -8.76 5.52 10.36
CA ALA A 210 -8.57 4.25 9.68
C ALA A 210 -7.82 4.43 8.34
N ARG A 211 -8.17 5.46 7.56
CA ARG A 211 -7.51 5.80 6.28
C ARG A 211 -6.04 6.17 6.45
N ARG A 212 -5.66 6.76 7.60
CA ARG A 212 -4.27 7.10 7.92
C ARG A 212 -3.33 5.90 7.82
N TYR A 213 -3.81 4.67 8.01
CA TYR A 213 -2.98 3.47 7.87
C TYR A 213 -2.38 3.34 6.46
N ILE A 214 -3.18 3.48 5.39
CA ILE A 214 -2.64 3.33 4.03
C ILE A 214 -1.73 4.50 3.65
N GLU A 215 -2.05 5.72 4.09
CA GLU A 215 -1.19 6.90 3.90
C GLU A 215 0.17 6.73 4.58
N CYS A 216 0.16 6.28 5.84
CA CYS A 216 1.38 5.98 6.58
C CYS A 216 2.15 4.82 5.93
N THR A 217 1.48 3.77 5.46
CA THR A 217 2.13 2.68 4.72
C THR A 217 2.88 3.22 3.51
N PHE A 218 2.26 4.10 2.72
CA PHE A 218 2.90 4.76 1.60
C PHE A 218 4.08 5.65 2.01
N GLY A 219 3.96 6.37 3.13
CA GLY A 219 5.04 7.16 3.72
C GLY A 219 6.25 6.30 4.12
N ILE A 220 6.01 5.24 4.90
CA ILE A 220 7.01 4.26 5.34
C ILE A 220 7.73 3.64 4.14
N MET A 221 6.96 3.17 3.16
CA MET A 221 7.49 2.59 1.93
C MET A 221 8.37 3.60 1.18
N SER A 222 7.93 4.85 1.01
CA SER A 222 8.69 5.87 0.27
C SER A 222 9.98 6.28 0.99
N ASN A 223 9.95 6.36 2.32
CA ASN A 223 11.11 6.73 3.13
C ASN A 223 12.18 5.62 3.16
N LYS A 224 11.75 4.35 3.21
CA LYS A 224 12.67 3.21 3.14
C LYS A 224 13.24 3.02 1.74
N TRP A 225 12.42 3.21 0.71
CA TRP A 225 12.79 3.02 -0.70
C TRP A 225 12.84 4.37 -1.41
N ARG A 226 13.94 5.10 -1.20
CA ARG A 226 14.10 6.50 -1.64
C ARG A 226 14.06 6.69 -3.15
N ILE A 227 14.16 5.61 -3.93
CA ILE A 227 13.89 5.63 -5.37
C ILE A 227 12.53 6.25 -5.70
N LEU A 228 11.54 6.14 -4.80
CA LEU A 228 10.20 6.71 -4.97
C LEU A 228 10.11 8.23 -4.72
N HIS A 229 11.15 8.86 -4.15
CA HIS A 229 11.21 10.31 -3.93
C HIS A 229 11.61 11.08 -5.19
N ARG A 230 12.15 10.39 -6.20
CA ARG A 230 12.50 10.99 -7.49
C ARG A 230 11.66 10.41 -8.63
N PRO A 231 11.53 11.11 -9.76
CA PRO A 231 11.00 10.51 -10.97
C PRO A 231 11.81 9.29 -11.41
N LEU A 232 11.11 8.21 -11.76
CA LEU A 232 11.73 7.02 -12.33
C LEU A 232 12.12 7.32 -13.79
N ASP A 233 13.41 7.18 -14.08
CA ASP A 233 14.01 7.37 -15.40
C ASP A 233 14.27 6.00 -16.05
N VAL A 234 13.18 5.29 -16.30
CA VAL A 234 13.17 3.97 -16.92
C VAL A 234 11.89 3.81 -17.76
N ASN A 235 11.83 2.81 -18.62
CA ASN A 235 10.60 2.50 -19.34
C ASN A 235 9.46 2.07 -18.40
N ILE A 236 8.23 2.08 -18.90
CA ILE A 236 7.02 1.79 -18.09
C ILE A 236 7.04 0.39 -17.47
N GLU A 237 7.45 -0.64 -18.23
CA GLU A 237 7.49 -2.01 -17.74
C GLU A 237 8.46 -2.13 -16.56
N PHE A 238 9.65 -1.55 -16.69
CA PHE A 238 10.65 -1.55 -15.62
C PHE A 238 10.17 -0.73 -14.41
N ALA A 239 9.54 0.43 -14.61
CA ALA A 239 8.94 1.18 -13.52
C ALA A 239 7.87 0.38 -12.75
N GLN A 240 7.03 -0.40 -13.46
CA GLN A 240 6.04 -1.28 -12.83
C GLN A 240 6.70 -2.38 -12.00
N ASP A 241 7.77 -3.00 -12.50
CA ASP A 241 8.49 -4.06 -11.79
C ASP A 241 9.26 -3.53 -10.57
N ILE A 242 9.79 -2.31 -10.64
CA ILE A 242 10.34 -1.59 -9.47
C ILE A 242 9.27 -1.43 -8.40
N VAL A 243 8.09 -0.90 -8.77
CA VAL A 243 6.99 -0.67 -7.81
C VAL A 243 6.50 -1.98 -7.19
N LYS A 244 6.31 -3.03 -7.99
CA LYS A 244 5.94 -4.38 -7.51
C LYS A 244 6.96 -4.94 -6.54
N ALA A 245 8.25 -4.89 -6.89
CA ALA A 245 9.33 -5.36 -6.04
C ALA A 245 9.37 -4.60 -4.71
N ILE A 246 9.22 -3.28 -4.73
CA ILE A 246 9.17 -2.45 -3.52
C ILE A 246 8.00 -2.83 -2.62
N CYS A 247 6.81 -3.08 -3.18
CA CYS A 247 5.64 -3.46 -2.38
C CYS A 247 5.88 -4.78 -1.62
N VAL A 248 6.47 -5.79 -2.28
CA VAL A 248 6.78 -7.07 -1.60
C VAL A 248 7.96 -6.95 -0.64
N LEU A 249 8.98 -6.16 -0.97
CA LEU A 249 10.11 -5.90 -0.08
C LEU A 249 9.68 -5.14 1.18
N HIS A 250 8.74 -4.19 1.05
CA HIS A 250 8.13 -3.50 2.19
C HIS A 250 7.52 -4.52 3.15
N ASN A 251 6.62 -5.38 2.67
CA ASN A 251 6.01 -6.41 3.53
C ASN A 251 7.05 -7.39 4.09
N TYR A 252 8.00 -7.84 3.27
CA TYR A 252 9.02 -8.79 3.67
C TYR A 252 9.86 -8.25 4.85
N VAL A 253 10.32 -7.01 4.74
CA VAL A 253 11.06 -6.33 5.82
C VAL A 253 10.18 -6.15 7.04
N ARG A 254 8.91 -5.76 6.88
CA ARG A 254 7.98 -5.54 8.01
C ARG A 254 7.71 -6.81 8.79
N ILE A 255 7.44 -7.92 8.09
CA ILE A 255 7.12 -9.21 8.70
C ILE A 255 8.34 -9.78 9.44
N ARG A 256 9.55 -9.57 8.91
CA ARG A 256 10.77 -10.18 9.45
C ARG A 256 11.52 -9.33 10.46
N ASP A 257 11.64 -8.03 10.19
CA ASP A 257 12.43 -7.10 11.00
C ASP A 257 11.55 -6.32 12.01
N GLY A 258 10.22 -6.43 11.89
CA GLY A 258 9.26 -5.75 12.77
C GLY A 258 9.05 -4.27 12.44
N ASN A 259 8.41 -3.55 13.37
CA ASN A 259 8.08 -2.14 13.23
C ASN A 259 9.14 -1.26 13.92
N SER A 260 9.86 -0.43 13.16
CA SER A 260 10.67 0.66 13.72
C SER A 260 9.80 1.90 13.90
N TYR A 261 9.63 2.36 15.16
CA TYR A 261 8.74 3.46 15.53
C TYR A 261 9.00 4.78 14.76
N GLU A 262 10.26 5.06 14.41
CA GLU A 262 10.66 6.27 13.68
C GLU A 262 10.03 6.35 12.28
N GLU A 263 9.75 5.23 11.63
CA GLU A 263 9.18 5.21 10.27
C GLU A 263 7.68 5.56 10.25
N THR A 264 6.99 5.34 11.38
CA THR A 264 5.53 5.54 11.54
C THR A 264 5.12 6.98 11.84
N LEU A 265 6.06 7.88 12.08
CA LEU A 265 5.80 9.31 12.34
C LEU A 265 5.52 10.06 11.03
N PHE A 266 4.46 9.67 10.32
CA PHE A 266 3.95 10.45 9.19
C PHE A 266 2.62 11.11 9.57
N THR A 267 2.59 12.44 9.50
CA THR A 267 1.37 13.26 9.56
C THR A 267 0.95 13.56 8.13
N ALA A 268 0.01 12.76 7.61
CA ALA A 268 -0.56 12.99 6.29
C ALA A 268 -1.53 14.19 6.33
N PRO A 269 -1.39 15.18 5.43
CA PRO A 269 -2.38 16.25 5.29
C PRO A 269 -3.63 15.73 4.55
N LEU A 270 -4.82 16.06 5.08
CA LEU A 270 -6.11 15.78 4.43
C LEU A 270 -6.25 16.64 3.16
N SER A 271 -6.69 16.04 2.05
CA SER A 271 -7.15 16.78 0.87
C SER A 271 -8.46 16.20 0.34
N ASN A 272 -9.42 17.08 0.10
CA ASN A 272 -10.75 16.78 -0.48
C ASN A 272 -10.68 16.76 -2.01
N LEU A 273 -11.59 16.02 -2.69
CA LEU A 273 -12.27 16.42 -3.94
C LEU A 273 -13.22 15.31 -4.49
N THR A 274 -14.16 15.77 -5.32
CA THR A 274 -15.51 15.27 -5.62
C THR A 274 -15.65 13.95 -6.38
N SER A 275 -16.82 13.30 -6.20
CA SER A 275 -17.17 11.97 -6.72
C SER A 275 -18.26 11.96 -7.82
N SER A 276 -18.25 10.91 -8.66
CA SER A 276 -19.38 10.50 -9.50
C SER A 276 -19.47 8.97 -9.59
N THR A 277 -20.61 8.33 -9.27
CA THR A 277 -21.11 7.04 -9.82
C THR A 277 -22.44 6.62 -9.16
N THR A 278 -23.02 5.51 -9.65
CA THR A 278 -24.44 5.12 -9.87
C THR A 278 -25.36 4.81 -8.66
N GLU A 279 -26.65 5.13 -8.79
CA GLU A 279 -27.66 5.30 -7.71
C GLU A 279 -28.02 4.08 -6.84
N ARG A 280 -27.90 2.84 -7.31
CA ARG A 280 -28.45 1.66 -6.60
C ARG A 280 -27.52 1.11 -5.51
N ALA A 281 -26.22 1.02 -5.80
CA ALA A 281 -25.19 0.64 -4.82
C ALA A 281 -25.03 1.70 -3.71
N ILE A 282 -25.31 2.96 -4.05
CA ILE A 282 -25.30 4.09 -3.11
C ILE A 282 -26.28 3.83 -1.96
N ARG A 283 -27.53 3.41 -2.21
CA ARG A 283 -28.53 3.30 -1.13
C ARG A 283 -28.16 2.27 -0.06
N VAL A 284 -27.60 1.12 -0.46
CA VAL A 284 -27.18 0.07 0.49
C VAL A 284 -25.94 0.52 1.26
N ALA A 285 -24.95 1.07 0.57
CA ALA A 285 -23.72 1.54 1.19
C ALA A 285 -23.91 2.81 2.05
N GLU A 286 -24.85 3.68 1.70
CA GLU A 286 -25.29 4.80 2.53
C GLU A 286 -25.95 4.30 3.81
N ASN A 287 -26.76 3.24 3.74
CA ASN A 287 -27.36 2.64 4.92
C ASN A 287 -26.28 2.08 5.85
N VAL A 288 -25.27 1.36 5.32
CA VAL A 288 -24.12 0.89 6.10
C VAL A 288 -23.36 2.06 6.74
N ARG A 289 -23.05 3.10 5.97
CA ARG A 289 -22.34 4.28 6.46
C ARG A 289 -23.11 5.01 7.58
N VAL A 290 -24.42 5.14 7.43
CA VAL A 290 -25.31 5.72 8.46
C VAL A 290 -25.35 4.85 9.71
N LYS A 291 -25.34 3.51 9.59
CA LYS A 291 -25.23 2.60 10.75
C LYS A 291 -23.93 2.83 11.52
N PHE A 292 -22.79 2.93 10.83
CA PHE A 292 -21.52 3.27 11.48
C PHE A 292 -21.55 4.66 12.14
N MET A 293 -22.13 5.66 11.46
CA MET A 293 -22.31 6.99 12.03
C MET A 293 -23.14 6.94 13.33
N ASN A 294 -24.29 6.26 13.31
CA ASN A 294 -25.15 6.11 14.50
C ASN A 294 -24.43 5.37 15.62
N TYR A 295 -23.68 4.32 15.31
CA TYR A 295 -22.87 3.60 16.29
C TYR A 295 -21.82 4.52 16.95
N PHE A 296 -21.06 5.29 16.16
CA PHE A 296 -20.03 6.20 16.70
C PHE A 296 -20.59 7.35 17.55
N ASN A 297 -21.85 7.73 17.33
CA ASN A 297 -22.52 8.77 18.12
C ASN A 297 -23.18 8.22 19.39
N ASN A 298 -23.41 6.91 19.48
CA ASN A 298 -24.08 6.26 20.60
C ASN A 298 -23.12 5.28 21.31
N GLU A 299 -23.32 3.98 21.14
CA GLU A 299 -22.61 2.90 21.86
C GLU A 299 -21.09 2.91 21.61
N GLY A 300 -20.65 3.34 20.43
CA GLY A 300 -19.25 3.46 20.04
C GLY A 300 -18.62 4.83 20.32
N SER A 301 -19.30 5.69 21.09
CA SER A 301 -18.81 7.02 21.45
C SER A 301 -17.56 6.95 22.32
N ILE A 302 -16.60 7.87 22.11
CA ILE A 302 -15.38 7.96 22.93
C ILE A 302 -15.20 9.39 23.43
N GLU A 303 -14.71 9.52 24.66
CA GLU A 303 -14.65 10.78 25.43
C GLU A 303 -13.96 11.97 24.74
N TRP A 304 -12.98 11.71 23.88
CA TRP A 304 -12.22 12.76 23.22
C TRP A 304 -12.76 13.14 21.83
N GLN A 305 -13.71 12.38 21.26
CA GLN A 305 -14.12 12.57 19.85
C GLN A 305 -14.73 13.95 19.59
N ASN A 306 -15.49 14.48 20.55
CA ASN A 306 -16.11 15.81 20.45
C ASN A 306 -15.11 16.96 20.52
N ARG A 307 -13.91 16.73 21.07
CA ARG A 307 -12.85 17.77 21.18
C ARG A 307 -12.04 17.91 19.90
N MET A 308 -12.10 16.93 19.01
CA MET A 308 -11.28 16.86 17.78
C MET A 308 -12.03 17.35 16.54
N ILE A 309 -13.25 17.89 16.71
CA ILE A 309 -14.24 18.19 15.66
C ILE A 309 -14.56 19.68 15.61
#